data_AF-A0AAV2SMA3-F1
#
_entry.id   AF-A0AAV2SMA3-F1
#
_cell.length_a   1.000
_cell.length_b   1.000
_cell.length_c   1.000
_cell.angle_alpha   90.00
_cell.angle_beta   90.00
_cell.angle_gamma   90.00
#
_symmetry.space_group_name_H-M   'P 1'
#
loop_
_entity.id
_entity.type
_entity.pdbx_description
1 polymer ?
#
loop_
_entity_poly.entity_id
_entity_poly.type
_entity_poly.pdbx_seq_one_letter_code
_entity_poly.pdbx_strand_id
1 'polypeptide(L)'
;MSEEYLKSALRANSEALFMIIERHEKDSKEYKEALLKTVERQDKDSKEKHAKLEKLMLKQTEEWHNQKNEVLKSLQCMGFNQFFNRNLILNPSGKDCFKNWQIKHGGDGLIVEDPPEGSDLIPEEAGLSSQSCFVTSHGECERMQQIDLHCVGVSPWVMKVLKPRITASEWMSA
;
A
#
# COMPACT_ATOMS: atom_id res chain seq x y z
N MET A 1 -21.13 7.43 4.52
CA MET A 1 -21.06 6.04 3.97
C MET A 1 -21.72 5.08 4.95
N SER A 2 -22.54 4.13 4.49
CA SER A 2 -23.24 3.18 5.38
C SER A 2 -22.34 2.01 5.79
N GLU A 3 -22.57 1.46 6.99
CA GLU A 3 -21.84 0.30 7.53
C GLU A 3 -21.98 -0.96 6.63
N GLU A 4 -23.12 -1.09 5.96
CA GLU A 4 -23.38 -2.16 4.97
C GLU A 4 -22.49 -2.05 3.74
N TYR A 5 -22.23 -0.83 3.25
CA TYR A 5 -21.32 -0.60 2.13
C TYR A 5 -19.90 -1.02 2.48
N LEU A 6 -19.44 -0.70 3.71
CA LEU A 6 -18.12 -1.09 4.19
C LEU A 6 -17.97 -2.61 4.33
N LYS A 7 -19.00 -3.31 4.84
CA LYS A 7 -19.00 -4.78 4.94
C LYS A 7 -19.04 -5.45 3.57
N SER A 8 -19.79 -4.88 2.63
CA SER A 8 -19.85 -5.36 1.24
C SER A 8 -18.51 -5.17 0.51
N ALA A 9 -17.91 -3.98 0.62
CA ALA A 9 -16.60 -3.68 0.04
C ALA A 9 -15.48 -4.54 0.66
N LEU A 10 -15.54 -4.80 1.96
CA LEU A 10 -14.63 -5.70 2.66
C LEU A 10 -14.71 -7.13 2.10
N ARG A 11 -15.92 -7.66 1.89
CA ARG A 11 -16.13 -8.99 1.28
C ARG A 11 -15.62 -9.03 -0.15
N ALA A 12 -16.02 -8.08 -0.99
CA ALA A 12 -15.60 -8.02 -2.38
C ALA A 12 -14.08 -7.93 -2.54
N ASN A 13 -13.41 -7.14 -1.68
CA ASN A 13 -11.95 -7.04 -1.68
C ASN A 13 -11.28 -8.31 -1.18
N SER A 14 -11.87 -9.00 -0.18
CA SER A 14 -11.35 -10.29 0.30
C SER A 14 -11.49 -11.41 -0.75
N GLU A 15 -12.58 -11.43 -1.51
CA GLU A 15 -12.81 -12.36 -2.62
C GLU A 15 -11.88 -12.09 -3.80
N ALA A 16 -11.64 -10.81 -4.13
CA ALA A 16 -10.67 -10.43 -5.16
C ALA A 16 -9.24 -10.85 -4.78
N LEU A 17 -8.86 -10.65 -3.51
CA LEU A 17 -7.59 -11.13 -2.95
C LEU A 17 -7.46 -12.65 -3.06
N PHE A 18 -8.53 -13.37 -2.72
CA PHE A 18 -8.59 -14.83 -2.79
C PHE A 18 -8.44 -15.32 -4.23
N MET A 19 -9.15 -14.70 -5.19
CA MET A 19 -9.06 -15.02 -6.62
C MET A 19 -7.65 -14.79 -7.21
N ILE A 20 -6.96 -13.71 -6.80
CA ILE A 20 -5.57 -13.44 -7.23
C ILE A 20 -4.63 -14.52 -6.68
N ILE A 21 -4.83 -14.93 -5.43
CA ILE A 21 -4.06 -16.00 -4.78
C ILE A 21 -4.31 -17.34 -5.49
N GLU A 22 -5.57 -17.72 -5.73
CA GLU A 22 -5.94 -18.98 -6.38
C GLU A 22 -5.41 -19.06 -7.81
N ARG A 23 -5.48 -17.95 -8.57
CA ARG A 23 -4.93 -17.89 -9.93
C ARG A 23 -3.44 -18.16 -9.96
N HIS A 24 -2.69 -17.55 -9.04
CA HIS A 24 -1.24 -17.77 -8.95
C HIS A 24 -0.90 -19.20 -8.52
N GLU A 25 -1.70 -19.82 -7.64
CA GLU A 25 -1.54 -21.22 -7.26
C GLU A 25 -1.80 -22.17 -8.43
N LYS A 26 -2.81 -21.88 -9.24
CA LYS A 26 -3.12 -22.63 -10.47
C LYS A 26 -1.97 -22.55 -11.47
N ASP A 27 -1.48 -21.34 -11.77
CA ASP A 27 -0.36 -21.12 -12.69
C ASP A 27 0.92 -21.85 -12.20
N SER A 28 1.17 -21.85 -10.89
CA SER A 28 2.29 -22.61 -10.30
C SER A 28 2.13 -24.13 -10.45
N LYS A 29 0.92 -24.66 -10.33
CA LYS A 29 0.64 -26.09 -10.45
C LYS A 29 0.79 -26.58 -11.89
N GLU A 30 0.23 -25.86 -12.86
CA GLU A 30 0.35 -26.18 -14.29
C GLU A 30 1.82 -26.21 -14.74
N TYR A 31 2.63 -25.28 -14.24
CA TYR A 31 4.05 -25.25 -14.54
C TYR A 31 4.81 -26.45 -13.94
N LYS A 32 4.51 -26.87 -12.70
CA LYS A 32 5.11 -28.07 -12.08
C LYS A 32 4.79 -29.33 -12.88
N GLU A 33 3.54 -29.48 -13.34
CA GLU A 33 3.14 -30.61 -14.18
C GLU A 33 3.83 -30.61 -15.55
N ALA A 34 4.04 -29.44 -16.16
CA ALA A 34 4.82 -29.31 -17.39
C ALA A 34 6.30 -29.69 -17.21
N LEU A 35 6.89 -29.31 -16.06
CA LEU A 35 8.27 -29.65 -15.74
C LEU A 35 8.44 -31.17 -15.56
N LEU A 36 7.55 -31.81 -14.80
CA LEU A 36 7.59 -33.25 -14.51
C LEU A 36 7.56 -34.09 -15.81
N LYS A 37 6.69 -33.71 -16.76
CA LYS A 37 6.60 -34.32 -18.10
C LYS A 37 7.88 -34.16 -18.93
N THR A 38 8.68 -33.12 -18.66
CA THR A 38 9.93 -32.85 -19.38
C THR A 38 11.09 -33.67 -18.81
N VAL A 39 11.08 -33.93 -17.50
CA VAL A 39 12.11 -34.70 -16.78
C VAL A 39 12.09 -36.19 -17.13
N GLU A 40 10.90 -36.77 -17.38
CA GLU A 40 10.74 -38.18 -17.76
C GLU A 40 11.46 -38.58 -19.06
N ARG A 41 11.97 -37.60 -19.84
CA ARG A 41 12.53 -37.81 -21.18
C ARG A 41 14.06 -37.70 -21.30
N GLN A 42 14.85 -37.50 -20.23
CA GLN A 42 16.27 -37.06 -20.35
C GLN A 42 17.35 -37.87 -19.58
N ASP A 43 18.61 -37.71 -20.05
CA ASP A 43 19.86 -38.36 -19.58
C ASP A 43 20.45 -37.74 -18.28
N LYS A 44 21.47 -38.37 -17.69
CA LYS A 44 22.03 -38.15 -16.35
C LYS A 44 22.52 -36.70 -16.08
N ASP A 45 23.13 -36.02 -17.06
CA ASP A 45 23.57 -34.61 -16.94
C ASP A 45 22.37 -33.65 -16.89
N SER A 46 21.30 -33.97 -17.63
CA SER A 46 20.04 -33.25 -17.53
C SER A 46 19.39 -33.46 -16.17
N LYS A 47 19.47 -34.67 -15.59
CA LYS A 47 18.89 -34.96 -14.26
C LYS A 47 19.50 -34.09 -13.15
N GLU A 48 20.79 -33.80 -13.20
CA GLU A 48 21.45 -32.96 -12.19
C GLU A 48 21.06 -31.48 -12.32
N LYS A 49 21.00 -30.95 -13.56
CA LYS A 49 20.50 -29.59 -13.84
C LYS A 49 19.04 -29.45 -13.42
N HIS A 50 18.21 -30.46 -13.69
CA HIS A 50 16.80 -30.51 -13.29
C HIS A 50 16.63 -30.59 -11.77
N ALA A 51 17.40 -31.41 -11.06
CA ALA A 51 17.34 -31.48 -9.60
C ALA A 51 17.71 -30.14 -8.94
N LYS A 52 18.65 -29.39 -9.54
CA LYS A 52 19.02 -28.03 -9.08
C LYS A 52 17.89 -27.02 -9.32
N LEU A 53 17.25 -27.08 -10.49
CA LEU A 53 16.07 -26.27 -10.81
C LEU A 53 14.90 -26.60 -9.86
N GLU A 54 14.63 -27.89 -9.61
CA GLU A 54 13.57 -28.35 -8.72
C GLU A 54 13.78 -27.81 -7.29
N LYS A 55 14.99 -27.91 -6.74
CA LYS A 55 15.33 -27.33 -5.43
C LYS A 55 15.13 -25.81 -5.38
N LEU A 56 15.54 -25.10 -6.43
CA LEU A 56 15.37 -23.65 -6.51
C LEU A 56 13.89 -23.26 -6.52
N MET A 57 13.08 -24.00 -7.29
CA MET A 57 11.64 -23.79 -7.39
C MET A 57 10.91 -24.13 -6.10
N LEU A 58 11.32 -25.20 -5.40
CA LEU A 58 10.76 -25.56 -4.10
C LEU A 58 11.00 -24.44 -3.09
N LYS A 59 12.23 -23.94 -3.01
CA LYS A 59 12.61 -22.80 -2.16
C LYS A 59 11.77 -21.56 -2.49
N GLN A 60 11.61 -21.24 -3.77
CA GLN A 60 10.80 -20.09 -4.20
C GLN A 60 9.31 -20.27 -3.86
N THR A 61 8.80 -21.50 -3.93
CA THR A 61 7.42 -21.83 -3.55
C THR A 61 7.21 -21.69 -2.04
N GLU A 62 8.13 -22.21 -1.23
CA GLU A 62 8.10 -22.07 0.24
C GLU A 62 8.15 -20.61 0.67
N GLU A 63 9.04 -19.82 0.05
CA GLU A 63 9.13 -18.38 0.29
C GLU A 63 7.81 -17.66 -0.06
N TRP A 64 7.19 -18.03 -1.17
CA TRP A 64 5.88 -17.50 -1.57
C TRP A 64 4.78 -17.82 -0.55
N HIS A 65 4.70 -19.07 -0.08
CA HIS A 65 3.71 -19.47 0.93
C HIS A 65 3.92 -18.72 2.25
N ASN A 66 5.17 -18.55 2.68
CA ASN A 66 5.49 -17.81 3.90
C ASN A 66 5.06 -16.35 3.79
N GLN A 67 5.41 -15.67 2.69
CA GLN A 67 5.02 -14.29 2.45
C GLN A 67 3.49 -14.11 2.37
N LYS A 68 2.80 -15.01 1.67
CA LYS A 68 1.33 -15.03 1.61
C LYS A 68 0.72 -15.14 3.00
N ASN A 69 1.18 -16.09 3.80
CA ASN A 69 0.61 -16.37 5.12
C ASN A 69 0.83 -15.19 6.09
N GLU A 70 1.97 -14.51 6.02
CA GLU A 70 2.22 -13.31 6.83
C GLU A 70 1.25 -12.17 6.48
N VAL A 71 0.96 -11.96 5.18
CA VAL A 71 0.00 -10.95 4.75
C VAL A 71 -1.43 -11.31 5.16
N LEU A 72 -1.84 -12.57 4.99
CA LEU A 72 -3.16 -13.03 5.39
C LEU A 72 -3.37 -12.89 6.90
N LYS A 73 -2.37 -13.26 7.72
CA LYS A 73 -2.40 -13.03 9.17
C LYS A 73 -2.54 -11.54 9.50
N SER A 74 -1.75 -10.68 8.85
CA SER A 74 -1.81 -9.23 9.06
C SER A 74 -3.17 -8.64 8.73
N LEU A 75 -3.76 -9.05 7.61
CA LEU A 75 -5.11 -8.65 7.20
C LEU A 75 -6.19 -9.17 8.17
N GLN A 76 -6.03 -10.40 8.67
CA GLN A 76 -6.98 -11.01 9.61
C GLN A 76 -6.94 -10.32 10.99
N CYS A 77 -5.77 -9.89 11.47
CA CYS A 77 -5.62 -9.24 12.77
C CYS A 77 -6.06 -7.77 12.78
N MET A 78 -5.80 -7.01 11.71
CA MET A 78 -6.09 -5.56 11.66
C MET A 78 -7.43 -5.25 10.96
N GLY A 79 -7.94 -6.13 10.10
CA GLY A 79 -9.07 -5.85 9.22
C GLY A 79 -8.67 -4.96 8.03
N PHE A 80 -9.29 -5.19 6.87
CA PHE A 80 -8.86 -4.59 5.60
C PHE A 80 -8.80 -3.06 5.61
N ASN A 81 -9.76 -2.36 6.25
CA ASN A 81 -9.79 -0.90 6.31
C ASN A 81 -8.73 -0.30 7.26
N GLN A 82 -8.19 -1.10 8.19
CA GLN A 82 -7.02 -0.66 8.93
C GLN A 82 -5.75 -0.87 8.10
N PHE A 83 -5.76 -1.77 7.11
CA PHE A 83 -4.61 -2.04 6.26
C PHE A 83 -4.58 -1.20 4.97
N PHE A 84 -5.75 -0.93 4.39
CA PHE A 84 -5.99 -0.16 3.16
C PHE A 84 -7.05 0.93 3.41
N ASN A 85 -7.20 1.89 2.48
CA ASN A 85 -8.22 2.96 2.55
C ASN A 85 -8.12 3.86 3.78
N ARG A 86 -6.90 4.17 4.22
CA ARG A 86 -6.62 5.15 5.28
C ARG A 86 -5.67 6.22 4.77
N ASN A 87 -5.74 7.41 5.37
CA ASN A 87 -4.75 8.45 5.10
C ASN A 87 -3.40 8.03 5.69
N LEU A 88 -2.36 8.03 4.86
CA LEU A 88 -0.98 7.72 5.26
C LEU A 88 -0.18 9.00 5.56
N ILE A 89 -0.70 10.18 5.20
CA ILE A 89 -0.09 11.46 5.50
C ILE A 89 -0.32 11.78 6.98
N LEU A 90 0.77 12.00 7.69
CA LEU A 90 0.75 12.46 9.07
C LEU A 90 0.58 13.97 9.13
N ASN A 91 -0.22 14.45 10.09
CA ASN A 91 -0.50 15.87 10.31
C ASN A 91 -0.90 16.61 9.01
N PRO A 92 -1.92 16.14 8.27
CA PRO A 92 -2.26 16.68 6.95
C PRO A 92 -2.76 18.14 6.98
N SER A 93 -3.37 18.56 8.10
CA SER A 93 -3.93 19.91 8.28
C SER A 93 -2.99 20.88 9.02
N GLY A 94 -1.82 20.44 9.48
CA GLY A 94 -0.93 21.31 10.27
C GLY A 94 -1.39 21.58 11.70
N LYS A 95 -2.38 20.83 12.21
CA LYS A 95 -2.84 20.94 13.62
C LYS A 95 -1.70 20.84 14.63
N ASP A 96 -0.71 20.00 14.32
CA ASP A 96 0.52 19.84 15.12
C ASP A 96 1.68 20.67 14.54
N CYS A 97 1.39 21.87 14.04
CA CYS A 97 2.31 22.75 13.31
C CYS A 97 3.01 22.00 12.15
N PHE A 98 4.35 22.03 12.08
CA PHE A 98 5.14 21.36 11.04
C PHE A 98 5.56 19.93 11.39
N LYS A 99 4.99 19.33 12.46
CA LYS A 99 5.38 17.97 12.87
C LYS A 99 5.19 16.98 11.72
N ASN A 100 6.20 16.13 11.51
CA ASN A 100 6.29 15.12 10.44
C ASN A 100 6.42 15.67 9.01
N TRP A 101 6.64 16.98 8.85
CA TRP A 101 6.90 17.60 7.56
C TRP A 101 8.36 18.06 7.46
N GLN A 102 8.96 17.86 6.29
CA GLN A 102 10.18 18.56 5.89
C GLN A 102 9.74 19.84 5.20
N ILE A 103 10.15 21.00 5.72
CA ILE A 103 9.70 22.31 5.23
C ILE A 103 10.89 23.06 4.63
N LYS A 104 10.65 23.72 3.50
CA LYS A 104 11.52 24.75 2.92
C LYS A 104 10.73 26.05 2.92
N HIS A 105 11.26 27.07 3.61
CA HIS A 105 10.62 28.38 3.70
C HIS A 105 11.10 29.29 2.56
N GLY A 106 10.16 30.06 1.99
CA GLY A 106 10.42 31.20 1.12
C GLY A 106 9.68 32.43 1.64
N GLY A 107 10.16 33.63 1.32
CA GLY A 107 9.61 34.88 1.86
C GLY A 107 9.63 34.90 3.40
N ASP A 108 8.51 35.28 4.02
CA ASP A 108 8.30 35.27 5.47
C ASP A 108 8.06 33.85 6.05
N GLY A 109 8.10 32.84 5.18
CA GLY A 109 7.97 31.44 5.52
C GLY A 109 6.54 30.92 5.51
N LEU A 110 6.45 29.60 5.51
CA LEU A 110 5.19 28.87 5.65
C LEU A 110 4.73 28.93 7.11
N ILE A 111 3.47 29.27 7.35
CA ILE A 111 2.85 29.33 8.68
C ILE A 111 1.66 28.36 8.77
N VAL A 112 1.12 28.19 9.97
CA VAL A 112 -0.15 27.49 10.18
C VAL A 112 -1.16 28.46 10.76
N GLU A 113 -2.33 28.50 10.15
CA GLU A 113 -3.50 29.24 10.63
C GLU A 113 -4.55 28.24 11.13
N ASP A 114 -5.39 28.64 12.09
CA ASP A 114 -6.53 27.85 12.58
C ASP A 114 -7.58 28.80 13.21
N PRO A 115 -8.69 29.12 12.52
CA PRO A 115 -9.04 28.73 11.15
C PRO A 115 -8.24 29.50 10.08
N PRO A 116 -8.41 29.24 8.77
CA PRO A 116 -7.76 30.01 7.71
C PRO A 116 -8.22 31.47 7.74
N GLU A 117 -7.29 32.41 7.55
CA GLU A 117 -7.58 33.84 7.42
C GLU A 117 -7.66 34.25 5.95
N GLY A 118 -8.73 34.97 5.58
CA GLY A 118 -8.91 35.47 4.20
C GLY A 118 -9.44 34.44 3.20
N SER A 119 -9.81 33.23 3.64
CA SER A 119 -10.50 32.22 2.83
C SER A 119 -11.75 31.66 3.53
N ASP A 120 -12.54 30.88 2.80
CA ASP A 120 -13.60 30.06 3.39
C ASP A 120 -13.01 29.01 4.36
N LEU A 121 -13.85 28.54 5.27
CA LEU A 121 -13.53 27.44 6.18
C LEU A 121 -13.27 26.13 5.41
N ILE A 122 -12.48 25.24 6.00
CA ILE A 122 -12.19 23.92 5.44
C ILE A 122 -13.49 23.10 5.41
N PRO A 123 -13.90 22.60 4.22
CA PRO A 123 -15.15 21.85 4.06
C PRO A 123 -15.12 20.53 4.85
N GLU A 124 -16.29 20.10 5.34
CA GLU A 124 -16.42 18.83 6.08
C GLU A 124 -16.02 17.63 5.20
N GLU A 125 -16.25 17.72 3.89
CA GLU A 125 -15.89 16.71 2.91
C GLU A 125 -14.36 16.49 2.78
N ALA A 126 -13.55 17.42 3.28
CA ALA A 126 -12.10 17.23 3.37
C ALA A 126 -11.71 16.13 4.37
N GLY A 127 -12.62 15.74 5.27
CA GLY A 127 -12.39 14.67 6.24
C GLY A 127 -11.28 14.97 7.25
N LEU A 128 -10.99 16.25 7.48
CA LEU A 128 -9.99 16.72 8.43
C LEU A 128 -10.64 17.00 9.79
N SER A 129 -9.90 16.72 10.88
CA SER A 129 -10.38 16.91 12.25
C SER A 129 -10.15 18.32 12.82
N SER A 130 -9.64 19.26 12.02
CA SER A 130 -9.34 20.64 12.40
C SER A 130 -9.59 21.59 11.23
N GLN A 131 -9.73 22.87 11.55
CA GLN A 131 -9.78 23.97 10.58
C GLN A 131 -8.40 24.55 10.30
N SER A 132 -7.35 23.92 10.83
CA SER A 132 -5.99 24.36 10.60
C SER A 132 -5.55 24.14 9.15
N CYS A 133 -4.78 25.06 8.60
CA CYS A 133 -4.20 24.95 7.26
C CYS A 133 -2.76 25.47 7.21
N PHE A 134 -2.05 25.09 6.15
CA PHE A 134 -0.72 25.62 5.86
C PHE A 134 -0.85 26.81 4.91
N VAL A 135 -0.20 27.92 5.24
CA VAL A 135 -0.25 29.15 4.43
C VAL A 135 1.14 29.54 3.97
N THR A 136 1.28 29.78 2.66
CA THR A 136 2.54 30.16 2.03
C THR A 136 2.71 31.68 2.02
N SER A 137 3.94 32.15 2.15
CA SER A 137 4.30 33.54 1.93
C SER A 137 4.47 33.87 0.44
N HIS A 138 4.79 35.12 0.13
CA HIS A 138 5.14 35.64 -1.20
C HIS A 138 6.36 34.98 -1.89
N GLY A 139 7.07 34.07 -1.21
CA GLY A 139 8.20 33.32 -1.77
C GLY A 139 7.93 31.82 -1.79
N GLU A 140 8.61 31.09 -2.67
CA GLU A 140 8.44 29.65 -2.84
C GLU A 140 8.66 28.89 -1.52
N CYS A 141 7.59 28.28 -1.02
CA CYS A 141 7.65 27.38 0.11
C CYS A 141 7.35 25.95 -0.34
N GLU A 142 8.02 24.96 0.25
CA GLU A 142 7.78 23.54 -0.04
C GLU A 142 7.55 22.77 1.27
N ARG A 143 6.68 21.76 1.20
CA ARG A 143 6.45 20.80 2.28
C ARG A 143 6.51 19.37 1.71
N MET A 144 7.25 18.49 2.37
CA MET A 144 7.47 17.12 1.92
C MET A 144 7.32 16.11 3.05
N GLN A 145 6.71 14.96 2.75
CA GLN A 145 6.68 13.80 3.63
C GLN A 145 6.99 12.53 2.82
N GLN A 146 7.94 11.75 3.30
CA GLN A 146 8.29 10.46 2.71
C GLN A 146 7.58 9.35 3.49
N ILE A 147 6.78 8.55 2.78
CA ILE A 147 6.02 7.43 3.38
C ILE A 147 6.72 6.12 3.00
N ASP A 148 7.22 5.40 4.01
CA ASP A 148 7.67 4.02 3.84
C ASP A 148 6.46 3.08 3.93
N LEU A 149 6.05 2.55 2.77
CA LEU A 149 4.92 1.63 2.65
C LEU A 149 5.12 0.34 3.49
N HIS A 150 6.34 -0.17 3.60
CA HIS A 150 6.63 -1.37 4.38
C HIS A 150 6.44 -1.12 5.87
N CYS A 151 6.91 0.02 6.39
CA CYS A 151 6.73 0.41 7.79
C CYS A 151 5.26 0.62 8.18
N VAL A 152 4.40 0.99 7.23
CA VAL A 152 2.94 1.10 7.45
C VAL A 152 2.20 -0.22 7.16
N GLY A 153 2.93 -1.33 7.00
CA GLY A 153 2.36 -2.67 6.86
C GLY A 153 2.14 -3.12 5.41
N VAL A 154 2.39 -2.27 4.42
CA VAL A 154 2.26 -2.61 2.99
C VAL A 154 3.59 -3.16 2.47
N SER A 155 3.76 -4.48 2.59
CA SER A 155 5.02 -5.14 2.18
C SER A 155 5.27 -5.08 0.66
N PRO A 156 6.52 -5.22 0.19
CA PRO A 156 6.83 -5.32 -1.24
C PRO A 156 6.06 -6.44 -1.96
N TRP A 157 5.76 -7.54 -1.26
CA TRP A 157 4.94 -8.62 -1.81
C TRP A 157 3.50 -8.16 -2.07
N VAL A 158 2.90 -7.42 -1.13
CA VAL A 158 1.55 -6.83 -1.31
C VAL A 158 1.53 -5.93 -2.53
N MET A 159 2.53 -5.07 -2.68
CA MET A 159 2.66 -4.18 -3.84
C MET A 159 2.82 -4.95 -5.15
N LYS A 160 3.62 -6.02 -5.15
CA LYS A 160 3.89 -6.84 -6.35
C LYS A 160 2.66 -7.63 -6.81
N VAL A 161 1.94 -8.23 -5.86
CA VAL A 161 0.84 -9.16 -6.14
C VAL A 161 -0.49 -8.42 -6.31
N LEU A 162 -0.84 -7.55 -5.37
CA LEU A 162 -2.13 -6.86 -5.38
C LEU A 162 -2.13 -5.60 -6.22
N LYS A 163 -0.95 -4.97 -6.40
CA LYS A 163 -0.79 -3.69 -7.10
C LYS A 163 -1.89 -2.68 -6.69
N PRO A 164 -2.03 -2.41 -5.39
CA PRO A 164 -3.13 -1.61 -4.89
C PRO A 164 -3.06 -0.21 -5.49
N ARG A 165 -4.23 0.38 -5.76
CA ARG A 165 -4.31 1.76 -6.22
C ARG A 165 -3.86 2.69 -5.09
N ILE A 166 -2.85 3.52 -5.38
CA ILE A 166 -2.45 4.62 -4.51
C ILE A 166 -3.18 5.88 -4.98
N THR A 167 -3.90 6.54 -4.08
CA THR A 167 -4.61 7.80 -4.35
C THR A 167 -4.01 8.89 -3.48
N ALA A 168 -3.67 10.02 -4.12
CA ALA A 168 -3.25 11.25 -3.47
C ALA A 168 -4.25 12.36 -3.82
N SER A 169 -4.55 13.21 -2.85
CA SER A 169 -5.48 14.33 -2.99
C SER A 169 -5.05 15.46 -2.07
N GLU A 170 -5.30 16.70 -2.47
CA GLU A 170 -4.96 17.90 -1.72
C GLU A 170 -6.10 18.92 -1.84
N TRP A 171 -6.28 19.73 -0.79
CA TRP A 171 -7.19 20.85 -0.76
C TRP A 171 -6.38 22.14 -0.70
N MET A 172 -6.76 23.13 -1.50
CA MET A 172 -6.12 24.45 -1.53
C MET A 172 -7.16 25.56 -1.74
N SER A 173 -6.83 26.75 -1.26
CA SER A 173 -7.50 28.03 -1.52
C SER A 173 -6.44 29.09 -1.79
N ALA A 174 -6.71 30.06 -2.66
CA ALA A 174 -5.77 31.10 -3.10
C ALA A 174 -6.52 32.39 -3.47
#